data_AF-K6C463-F1
#
_entry.id   AF-K6C463-F1
#
_cell.length_a   1.000
_cell.length_b   1.000
_cell.length_c   1.000
_cell.angle_alpha   90.00
_cell.angle_beta   90.00
_cell.angle_gamma   90.00
#
_symmetry.space_group_name_H-M   'P 1'
#
loop_
_entity.id
_entity.type
_entity.pdbx_description
1 polymer ?
#
loop_
_entity_poly.entity_id
_entity_poly.type
_entity_poly.pdbx_seq_one_letter_code
_entity_poly.pdbx_strand_id
1 'polypeptide(L)'
;MNIVESDILVNKAIENAPAWLIEDLENIVNKEKTVKLRISYVISELYSKYAFSYRHIFSSMGQSSEWAVIARERLNLIDNNIDLIEYMMKRIQE
;
A
#
# COMPACT_ATOMS: atom_id res chain seq x y z
N MET A 1 -14.30 -8.01 22.59
CA MET A 1 -14.25 -8.45 21.18
C MET A 1 -13.43 -9.73 21.16
N ASN A 2 -13.99 -10.85 20.69
CA ASN A 2 -13.28 -12.14 20.71
C ASN A 2 -12.15 -12.12 19.68
N ILE A 3 -10.95 -12.57 20.07
CA ILE A 3 -9.74 -12.57 19.22
C ILE A 3 -10.01 -13.28 17.88
N VAL A 4 -10.77 -14.37 17.92
CA VAL A 4 -11.18 -15.15 16.74
C VAL A 4 -12.01 -14.35 15.74
N GLU A 5 -12.89 -13.47 16.21
CA GLU A 5 -13.73 -12.65 15.32
C GLU A 5 -12.91 -11.54 14.65
N SER A 6 -11.95 -10.98 15.38
CA SER A 6 -11.01 -9.99 14.85
C SER A 6 -10.16 -10.58 13.70
N ASP A 7 -9.61 -11.77 13.89
CA ASP A 7 -8.76 -12.41 12.88
C ASP A 7 -9.55 -12.78 11.61
N ILE A 8 -10.80 -13.21 11.75
CA ILE A 8 -11.67 -13.50 10.60
C ILE A 8 -11.94 -12.23 9.78
N LEU A 9 -12.22 -11.10 10.44
CA LEU A 9 -12.49 -9.82 9.77
C LEU A 9 -11.25 -9.29 9.07
N VAL A 10 -10.07 -9.40 9.70
CA VAL A 10 -8.81 -8.98 9.10
C VAL A 10 -8.46 -9.84 7.89
N ASN A 11 -8.61 -11.17 7.97
CA ASN A 11 -8.38 -12.04 6.83
C ASN A 11 -9.28 -11.71 5.64
N LYS A 12 -10.58 -11.45 5.89
CA LYS A 12 -11.50 -10.98 4.85
C LYS A 12 -11.08 -9.63 4.27
N ALA A 13 -10.59 -8.71 5.08
CA ALA A 13 -10.11 -7.41 4.60
C ALA A 13 -8.90 -7.57 3.67
N ILE A 14 -8.01 -8.52 3.94
CA ILE A 14 -6.86 -8.86 3.08
C ILE A 14 -7.31 -9.52 1.79
N GLU A 15 -8.23 -10.48 1.85
CA GLU A 15 -8.80 -11.14 0.66
C GLU A 15 -9.48 -10.16 -0.31
N ASN A 16 -10.05 -9.09 0.24
CA ASN A 16 -10.69 -8.03 -0.54
C ASN A 16 -9.77 -6.83 -0.81
N ALA A 17 -8.50 -6.89 -0.39
CA ALA A 17 -7.56 -5.82 -0.67
C ALA A 17 -7.31 -5.72 -2.18
N PRO A 18 -7.15 -4.51 -2.73
CA PRO A 18 -6.84 -4.36 -4.15
C PRO A 18 -5.53 -5.05 -4.51
N ALA A 19 -5.51 -5.74 -5.66
CA ALA A 19 -4.32 -6.45 -6.14
C ALA A 19 -3.07 -5.55 -6.23
N TRP A 20 -3.24 -4.28 -6.63
CA TRP A 20 -2.14 -3.32 -6.72
C TRP A 20 -1.46 -3.06 -5.37
N LEU A 21 -2.22 -3.11 -4.26
CA LEU A 21 -1.66 -2.86 -2.93
C LEU A 21 -0.81 -4.05 -2.48
N ILE A 22 -1.28 -5.27 -2.74
CA ILE A 22 -0.54 -6.51 -2.43
C ILE A 22 0.79 -6.51 -3.20
N GLU A 23 0.74 -6.30 -4.51
CA GLU A 23 1.93 -6.28 -5.37
C GLU A 23 2.93 -5.20 -4.94
N ASP A 24 2.46 -4.01 -4.57
CA ASP A 24 3.32 -2.92 -4.11
C ASP A 24 3.99 -3.23 -2.78
N LEU A 25 3.25 -3.82 -1.84
CA LEU A 25 3.80 -4.23 -0.55
C LEU A 25 4.84 -5.34 -0.70
N GLU A 26 4.57 -6.34 -1.52
CA GLU A 26 5.54 -7.39 -1.86
C GLU A 26 6.80 -6.79 -2.47
N ASN A 27 6.67 -5.85 -3.42
CA ASN A 27 7.81 -5.19 -4.03
C ASN A 27 8.65 -4.40 -3.01
N ILE A 28 8.01 -3.65 -2.11
CA ILE A 28 8.70 -2.86 -1.08
C ILE A 28 9.40 -3.79 -0.07
N VAL A 29 8.70 -4.83 0.40
CA VAL A 29 9.22 -5.75 1.41
C VAL A 29 10.35 -6.62 0.84
N ASN A 30 10.20 -7.14 -0.38
CA ASN A 30 11.22 -7.99 -1.01
C ASN A 30 12.47 -7.22 -1.45
N LYS A 31 12.32 -5.93 -1.80
CA LYS A 31 13.45 -5.07 -2.17
C LYS A 31 14.37 -4.82 -0.98
N GLU A 32 13.80 -4.64 0.20
CA GLU A 32 14.55 -4.41 1.42
C GLU A 32 14.77 -5.73 2.18
N LYS A 33 15.99 -6.29 2.09
CA LYS A 33 16.39 -7.53 2.79
C LYS A 33 16.52 -7.35 4.32
N THR A 34 15.78 -6.42 4.90
CA THR A 34 15.90 -6.00 6.29
C THR A 34 14.86 -6.72 7.13
N VAL A 35 15.32 -7.38 8.21
CA VAL A 35 14.53 -8.29 9.06
C VAL A 35 13.30 -7.63 9.71
N LYS A 36 13.26 -6.29 9.83
CA LYS A 36 12.13 -5.57 10.42
C LYS A 36 11.91 -4.23 9.71
N LEU A 37 11.03 -4.22 8.73
CA LEU A 37 10.61 -2.98 8.09
C LEU A 37 9.61 -2.28 9.00
N ARG A 38 9.78 -0.97 9.16
CA ARG A 38 8.82 -0.16 9.91
C ARG A 38 7.69 0.23 8.98
N ILE A 39 6.46 0.22 9.49
CA ILE A 39 5.29 0.67 8.75
C ILE A 39 5.47 2.08 8.19
N SER A 40 6.11 2.99 8.93
CA SER A 40 6.41 4.35 8.47
C SER A 40 7.22 4.39 7.18
N TYR A 41 8.15 3.45 6.99
CA TYR A 41 8.94 3.33 5.77
C TYR A 41 8.06 2.83 4.62
N VAL A 42 7.28 1.78 4.84
CA VAL A 42 6.37 1.24 3.81
C VAL A 42 5.36 2.28 3.35
N ILE A 43 4.75 3.02 4.30
CA ILE A 43 3.85 4.13 3.98
C ILE A 43 4.60 5.20 3.18
N SER A 44 5.84 5.55 3.54
CA SER A 44 6.61 6.54 2.78
C SER A 44 6.94 6.09 1.36
N GLU A 45 7.20 4.81 1.13
CA GLU A 45 7.45 4.26 -0.22
C GLU A 45 6.18 4.23 -1.06
N LEU A 46 5.04 3.81 -0.48
CA LEU A 46 3.73 3.87 -1.14
C LEU A 46 3.37 5.32 -1.50
N TYR A 47 3.58 6.24 -0.57
CA TYR A 47 3.40 7.66 -0.82
C TYR A 47 4.35 8.15 -1.90
N SER A 48 5.63 7.79 -1.89
CA SER A 48 6.58 8.19 -2.94
C SER A 48 6.15 7.71 -4.34
N LYS A 49 5.54 6.52 -4.41
CA LYS A 49 5.02 5.94 -5.66
C LYS A 49 3.82 6.70 -6.23
N TYR A 50 2.90 7.15 -5.37
CA TYR A 50 1.64 7.78 -5.80
C TYR A 50 1.63 9.30 -5.67
N ALA A 51 2.49 9.86 -4.83
CA ALA A 51 2.67 11.29 -4.69
C ALA A 51 3.40 11.87 -5.90
N PHE A 52 3.24 13.17 -6.00
CA PHE A 52 3.54 14.06 -7.12
C PHE A 52 4.93 13.95 -7.79
N SER A 53 5.90 13.19 -7.28
CA SER A 53 7.26 13.13 -7.84
C SER A 53 7.31 12.44 -9.21
N TYR A 54 6.49 11.41 -9.45
CA TYR A 54 6.34 10.80 -10.78
C TYR A 54 5.57 11.69 -11.78
N ARG A 55 4.89 12.73 -11.28
CA ARG A 55 4.09 13.66 -12.07
C ARG A 55 4.91 14.33 -13.16
N HIS A 56 6.19 14.63 -12.95
CA HIS A 56 7.04 15.24 -13.99
C HIS A 56 7.37 14.31 -15.16
N ILE A 57 7.45 13.01 -14.93
CA ILE A 57 7.80 12.05 -15.97
C ILE A 57 6.58 11.77 -16.85
N PHE A 58 5.41 11.56 -16.25
CA PHE A 58 4.18 11.22 -16.96
C PHE A 58 3.39 12.42 -17.50
N SER A 59 3.48 13.60 -16.88
CA SER A 59 2.80 14.82 -17.37
C SER A 59 3.25 15.24 -18.77
N SER A 60 4.47 14.86 -19.15
CA SER A 60 5.08 15.15 -20.45
C SER A 60 4.46 14.35 -21.61
N MET A 61 3.64 13.32 -21.32
CA MET A 61 3.21 12.31 -22.31
C MET A 61 1.69 12.23 -22.52
N GLY A 62 0.89 13.14 -21.96
CA GLY A 62 -0.55 13.24 -22.28
C GLY A 62 -1.52 12.37 -21.48
N GLN A 63 -1.07 11.69 -20.41
CA GLN A 63 -1.91 10.85 -19.52
C GLN A 63 -2.12 11.44 -18.11
N SER A 64 -1.99 12.75 -17.94
CA SER A 64 -1.88 13.37 -16.61
C SER A 64 -3.17 13.35 -15.77
N SER A 65 -4.35 13.30 -16.39
CA SER A 65 -5.64 13.40 -15.69
C SER A 65 -6.08 12.09 -15.06
N GLU A 66 -6.05 10.98 -15.81
CA GLU A 66 -6.45 9.65 -15.31
C GLU A 66 -5.51 9.18 -14.19
N TRP A 67 -4.21 9.38 -14.36
CA TRP A 67 -3.23 9.06 -13.32
C TRP A 67 -3.45 9.88 -12.05
N ALA A 68 -3.85 11.14 -12.16
CA ALA A 68 -4.14 11.96 -10.99
C ALA A 68 -5.36 11.45 -10.20
N VAL A 69 -6.36 10.91 -10.90
CA VAL A 69 -7.54 10.28 -10.27
C VAL A 69 -7.11 9.00 -9.56
N ILE A 70 -6.41 8.09 -10.25
CA ILE A 70 -5.93 6.83 -9.68
C ILE A 70 -5.02 7.08 -8.47
N ALA A 71 -4.07 8.01 -8.58
CA ALA A 71 -3.16 8.35 -7.49
C ALA A 71 -3.92 8.85 -6.27
N ARG A 72 -4.92 9.71 -6.47
CA ARG A 72 -5.77 10.21 -5.38
C ARG A 72 -6.56 9.08 -4.71
N GLU A 73 -7.15 8.19 -5.49
CA GLU A 73 -7.89 7.02 -4.97
C GLU A 73 -6.98 6.11 -4.15
N ARG A 74 -5.78 5.81 -4.66
CA ARG A 74 -4.80 4.95 -3.97
C ARG A 74 -4.28 5.59 -2.69
N LEU A 75 -3.93 6.87 -2.71
CA LEU A 75 -3.51 7.61 -1.51
C LEU A 75 -4.62 7.67 -0.45
N ASN A 76 -5.86 7.92 -0.86
CA ASN A 76 -7.00 7.87 0.06
C ASN A 76 -7.16 6.48 0.67
N LEU A 77 -6.97 5.41 -0.10
CA LEU A 77 -7.04 4.05 0.43
C LEU A 77 -5.91 3.80 1.43
N ILE A 78 -4.69 4.23 1.13
CA ILE A 78 -3.53 4.10 2.02
C ILE A 78 -3.81 4.78 3.36
N ASP A 79 -4.29 6.02 3.33
CA ASP A 79 -4.55 6.83 4.54
C ASP A 79 -5.60 6.22 5.45
N ASN A 80 -6.66 5.68 4.85
CA ASN A 80 -7.77 5.12 5.60
C ASN A 80 -7.50 3.70 6.12
N ASN A 81 -6.41 3.04 5.70
CA ASN A 81 -6.18 1.62 5.94
C ASN A 81 -4.75 1.32 6.44
N ILE A 82 -4.11 2.24 7.17
CA ILE A 82 -2.74 2.06 7.69
C ILE A 82 -2.61 0.78 8.54
N ASP A 83 -3.58 0.49 9.40
CA ASP A 83 -3.56 -0.72 10.26
C ASP A 83 -3.62 -2.01 9.44
N LEU A 84 -4.44 -2.03 8.38
CA LEU A 84 -4.51 -3.16 7.45
C LEU A 84 -3.18 -3.33 6.71
N ILE A 85 -2.57 -2.23 6.26
CA ILE A 85 -1.26 -2.24 5.61
C ILE A 85 -0.18 -2.77 6.56
N GLU A 86 -0.19 -2.37 7.83
CA GLU A 86 0.74 -2.89 8.84
C GLU A 86 0.58 -4.41 9.01
N TYR A 87 -0.65 -4.89 9.07
CA TYR A 87 -0.93 -6.32 9.20
C TYR A 87 -0.50 -7.11 7.96
N MET A 88 -0.82 -6.62 6.76
CA MET A 88 -0.38 -7.21 5.50
C MET A 88 1.15 -7.27 5.40
N MET A 89 1.83 -6.17 5.76
CA MET A 89 3.29 -6.10 5.80
C MET A 89 3.86 -7.18 6.73
N LYS A 90 3.34 -7.32 7.95
CA LYS A 90 3.81 -8.35 8.91
C LYS A 90 3.65 -9.75 8.33
N ARG A 91 2.53 -10.06 7.68
CA ARG A 91 2.30 -11.36 7.04
C ARG A 91 3.23 -11.67 5.87
N ILE A 92 3.68 -10.65 5.13
CA ILE A 92 4.66 -10.83 4.04
C ILE A 92 6.07 -11.08 4.61
N GLN A 93 6.35 -10.58 5.82
CA GLN A 93 7.64 -10.77 6.51
C GLN A 93 7.74 -12.08 7.32
N GLU A 94 6.62 -12.78 7.51
CA GLU A 94 6.54 -14.12 8.12
C GLU A 94 6.90 -15.23 7.12
#